data_AF-A0A3P7W534-F1
#
_entry.id   AF-A0A3P7W534-F1
#
_cell.length_a   1.000
_cell.length_b   1.000
_cell.length_c   1.000
_cell.angle_alpha   90.00
_cell.angle_beta   90.00
_cell.angle_gamma   90.00
#
_symmetry.space_group_name_H-M   'P 1'
#
loop_
_entity.id
_entity.type
_entity.pdbx_description
1 polymer ?
#
loop_
_entity_poly.entity_id
_entity_poly.type
_entity_poly.pdbx_seq_one_letter_code
_entity_poly.pdbx_strand_id
1 'polypeptide(L)'
;MQRPNTFDVKTSPSAHAELNSVASERPKEWEDFTELPSGMLTRLFDQLHRARWVVPVLPKQELEGLMEVAIVLIKRGTDKTSKFFEGFLEKGLEVAFDKLMNDEAMKDWKIEIHRFIWLSVARFLIMFTEKMRQTLVAEDFHHSYWKILQYVMSSNSRYALKLPSFLFSSVKYNNKNPSTLSF
;
A
#
# COMPACT_ATOMS: atom_id res chain seq x y z
N MET A 1 -14.30 33.70 29.43
CA MET A 1 -13.63 32.73 28.54
C MET A 1 -14.05 31.33 28.96
N GLN A 2 -14.84 30.63 28.14
CA GLN A 2 -15.33 29.27 28.42
C GLN A 2 -14.69 28.31 27.40
N ARG A 3 -14.00 27.27 27.89
CA ARG A 3 -13.48 26.18 27.04
C ARG A 3 -14.66 25.36 26.50
N PRO A 4 -14.74 25.03 25.20
CA PRO A 4 -15.69 24.04 24.72
C PRO A 4 -15.28 22.65 25.21
N ASN A 5 -16.24 21.94 25.79
CA ASN A 5 -16.06 20.59 26.34
C ASN A 5 -15.83 19.53 25.25
N THR A 6 -15.08 18.52 25.67
CA THR A 6 -14.93 17.15 25.15
C THR A 6 -15.91 16.68 24.07
N PHE A 7 -15.36 16.20 22.96
CA PHE A 7 -16.07 15.36 22.00
C PHE A 7 -16.36 13.99 22.62
N ASP A 8 -17.61 13.73 23.00
CA ASP A 8 -18.09 12.36 23.24
C ASP A 8 -18.32 11.65 21.90
N VAL A 9 -17.22 11.17 21.30
CA VAL A 9 -17.33 10.18 20.21
C VAL A 9 -17.73 8.86 20.85
N LYS A 10 -19.00 8.48 20.74
CA LYS A 10 -19.41 7.08 20.93
C LYS A 10 -18.76 6.25 19.82
N THR A 11 -17.55 5.75 20.07
CA THR A 11 -16.95 4.69 19.27
C THR A 11 -17.83 3.46 19.42
N SER A 12 -18.68 3.22 18.41
CA SER A 12 -19.45 1.97 18.33
C SER A 12 -18.46 0.80 18.30
N PRO A 13 -18.43 -0.08 19.31
CA PRO A 13 -17.49 -1.21 19.35
C PRO A 13 -17.65 -2.14 18.14
N SER A 14 -18.86 -2.18 17.55
CA SER A 14 -19.22 -3.01 16.39
C SER A 14 -18.44 -2.65 15.13
N ALA A 15 -18.33 -1.34 14.81
CA ALA A 15 -17.70 -0.92 13.57
C ALA A 15 -16.18 -1.15 13.57
N HIS A 16 -15.52 -0.94 14.72
CA HIS A 16 -14.11 -1.29 14.88
C HIS A 16 -13.88 -2.79 14.84
N ALA A 17 -14.77 -3.60 15.45
CA ALA A 17 -14.67 -5.05 15.42
C ALA A 17 -14.91 -5.62 14.01
N GLU A 18 -15.86 -5.07 13.25
CA GLU A 18 -16.14 -5.45 11.86
C GLU A 18 -15.02 -5.03 10.90
N LEU A 19 -14.45 -3.83 11.06
CA LEU A 19 -13.28 -3.40 10.30
C LEU A 19 -12.06 -4.29 10.59
N ASN A 20 -11.88 -4.68 11.85
CA ASN A 20 -10.80 -5.58 12.25
C ASN A 20 -11.04 -7.02 11.76
N SER A 21 -12.29 -7.51 11.70
CA SER A 21 -12.60 -8.84 11.17
C SER A 21 -12.38 -8.89 9.66
N VAL A 22 -12.74 -7.83 8.93
CA VAL A 22 -12.48 -7.70 7.48
C VAL A 22 -10.99 -7.51 7.20
N ALA A 23 -10.25 -6.78 8.04
CA ALA A 23 -8.79 -6.69 7.95
C ALA A 23 -8.08 -8.01 8.32
N SER A 24 -8.74 -8.90 9.07
CA SER A 24 -8.21 -10.18 9.53
C SER A 24 -8.39 -11.33 8.55
N GLU A 25 -9.20 -11.19 7.49
CA GLU A 25 -9.34 -12.21 6.44
C GLU A 25 -8.22 -12.13 5.40
N ARG A 26 -6.98 -11.88 5.83
CA ARG A 26 -5.84 -12.13 4.93
C ARG A 26 -5.72 -13.64 4.73
N PRO A 27 -5.46 -14.12 3.50
CA PRO A 27 -5.30 -15.54 3.23
C PRO A 27 -4.25 -16.14 4.15
N LYS A 28 -4.66 -17.12 4.99
CA LYS A 28 -3.75 -17.85 5.88
C LYS A 28 -2.68 -18.64 5.12
N GLU A 29 -2.85 -18.80 3.80
CA GLU A 29 -1.94 -19.54 2.92
C GLU A 29 -0.49 -19.02 2.97
N TRP A 30 -0.27 -17.74 3.31
CA TRP A 30 1.06 -17.14 3.36
C TRP A 30 1.71 -17.19 4.74
N GLU A 31 0.97 -17.54 5.79
CA GLU A 31 1.45 -17.47 7.17
C GLU A 31 2.54 -18.53 7.44
N ASP A 32 2.51 -19.69 6.79
CA ASP A 32 3.49 -20.75 7.09
C ASP A 32 4.87 -20.53 6.46
N PHE A 33 5.05 -19.50 5.64
CA PHE A 33 6.33 -19.21 5.00
C PHE A 33 7.34 -18.61 5.98
N THR A 34 8.54 -19.20 5.97
CA THR A 34 9.72 -18.70 6.70
C THR A 34 10.76 -18.03 5.79
N GLU A 35 10.54 -18.08 4.48
CA GLU A 35 11.42 -17.56 3.44
C GLU A 35 10.59 -17.19 2.20
N LEU A 36 11.07 -16.24 1.40
CA LEU A 36 10.42 -15.90 0.13
C LEU A 36 10.56 -17.06 -0.87
N PRO A 37 9.47 -17.51 -1.53
CA PRO A 37 9.53 -18.64 -2.45
C PRO A 37 10.41 -18.33 -3.67
N SER A 38 11.57 -19.00 -3.76
CA SER A 38 12.54 -18.78 -4.83
C SER A 38 11.94 -18.97 -6.24
N GLY A 39 11.07 -19.95 -6.42
CA GLY A 39 10.39 -20.18 -7.69
C GLY A 39 9.46 -19.03 -8.11
N MET A 40 8.81 -18.36 -7.15
CA MET A 40 8.00 -17.16 -7.45
C MET A 40 8.91 -15.96 -7.75
N LEU A 41 10.02 -15.81 -7.03
CA LEU A 41 11.01 -14.76 -7.30
C LEU A 41 11.60 -14.86 -8.70
N THR A 42 12.03 -16.05 -9.12
CA THR A 42 12.56 -16.25 -10.47
C THR A 42 11.53 -15.86 -11.53
N ARG A 43 10.27 -16.30 -11.38
CA ARG A 43 9.20 -15.94 -12.32
C ARG A 43 8.91 -14.44 -12.34
N LEU A 44 8.90 -13.78 -11.18
CA LEU A 44 8.75 -12.33 -11.09
C LEU A 44 9.89 -11.62 -11.83
N PHE A 45 11.14 -12.02 -11.58
CA PHE A 45 12.30 -11.43 -12.25
C PHE A 45 12.24 -11.65 -13.74
N ASP A 46 11.89 -12.85 -14.21
CA ASP A 46 11.70 -13.12 -15.63
C ASP A 46 10.63 -12.22 -16.24
N GLN A 47 9.48 -12.05 -15.58
CA GLN A 47 8.41 -11.15 -16.01
C GLN A 47 8.89 -9.70 -16.12
N LEU A 48 9.62 -9.21 -15.11
CA LEU A 48 10.16 -7.87 -15.06
C LEU A 48 11.17 -7.60 -16.17
N HIS A 49 11.90 -8.60 -16.67
CA HIS A 49 12.94 -8.39 -17.69
C HIS A 49 12.49 -8.69 -19.12
N ARG A 50 11.20 -9.01 -19.36
CA ARG A 50 10.67 -9.23 -20.71
C ARG A 50 10.71 -7.94 -21.55
N ALA A 51 11.10 -8.08 -22.82
CA ALA A 51 11.05 -6.99 -23.81
C ALA A 51 9.64 -6.45 -24.01
N ARG A 52 8.64 -7.36 -24.05
CA ARG A 52 7.22 -7.00 -23.92
C ARG A 52 6.80 -7.23 -22.48
N TRP A 53 6.85 -6.16 -21.70
CA TRP A 53 6.42 -6.16 -20.32
C TRP A 53 4.92 -6.49 -20.19
N VAL A 54 4.60 -7.28 -19.16
CA VAL A 54 3.23 -7.55 -18.71
C VAL A 54 3.13 -6.99 -17.29
N VAL A 55 2.07 -6.24 -17.04
CA VAL A 55 1.81 -5.60 -15.75
C VAL A 55 1.71 -6.68 -14.64
N PRO A 56 2.58 -6.69 -13.61
CA PRO A 56 2.72 -7.79 -12.65
C PRO A 56 1.74 -7.67 -11.49
N VAL A 57 0.89 -6.64 -11.50
CA VAL A 57 -0.09 -6.37 -10.44
C VAL A 57 -1.37 -7.15 -10.61
N LEU A 58 -1.52 -7.92 -11.69
CA LEU A 58 -2.73 -8.70 -11.90
C LEU A 58 -2.92 -9.71 -10.75
N PRO A 59 -4.18 -10.05 -10.40
CA PRO A 59 -4.46 -10.95 -9.30
C PRO A 59 -3.77 -12.31 -9.46
N LYS A 60 -3.36 -12.89 -8.34
CA LYS A 60 -2.76 -14.23 -8.26
C LYS A 60 -1.45 -14.35 -9.05
N GLN A 61 -0.76 -13.24 -9.27
CA GLN A 61 0.60 -13.22 -9.81
C GLN A 61 1.66 -13.16 -8.70
N GLU A 62 2.90 -13.34 -9.11
CA GLU A 62 4.05 -13.48 -8.23
C GLU A 62 4.25 -12.29 -7.31
N LEU A 63 4.09 -11.05 -7.81
CA LEU A 63 4.28 -9.84 -7.01
C LEU A 63 3.34 -9.80 -5.80
N GLU A 64 2.06 -10.13 -6.00
CA GLU A 64 1.06 -10.13 -4.92
C GLU A 64 1.45 -11.09 -3.80
N GLY A 65 1.70 -12.37 -4.13
CA GLY A 65 2.05 -13.37 -3.12
C GLY A 65 3.40 -13.13 -2.47
N LEU A 66 4.40 -12.62 -3.21
CA LEU A 66 5.69 -12.24 -2.63
C LEU A 66 5.56 -11.08 -1.64
N MET A 67 4.69 -10.10 -1.90
CA MET A 67 4.40 -9.03 -0.94
C MET A 67 3.69 -9.55 0.31
N GLU A 68 2.74 -10.49 0.18
CA GLU A 68 2.08 -11.09 1.36
C GLU A 68 3.07 -11.87 2.23
N VAL A 69 3.93 -12.70 1.62
CA VAL A 69 5.01 -13.39 2.35
C VAL A 69 5.97 -12.37 2.98
N ALA A 70 6.34 -11.32 2.26
CA ALA A 70 7.20 -10.28 2.81
C ALA A 70 6.58 -9.60 4.05
N ILE A 71 5.28 -9.30 4.04
CA ILE A 71 4.57 -8.78 5.22
C ILE A 71 4.67 -9.76 6.40
N VAL A 72 4.52 -11.06 6.17
CA VAL A 72 4.66 -12.09 7.22
C VAL A 72 6.07 -12.08 7.81
N LEU A 73 7.11 -12.05 6.96
CA LEU A 73 8.51 -12.01 7.42
C LEU A 73 8.83 -10.73 8.21
N ILE A 74 8.35 -9.57 7.76
CA ILE A 74 8.51 -8.30 8.50
C ILE A 74 7.78 -8.37 9.84
N LYS A 75 6.54 -8.87 9.88
CA LYS A 75 5.79 -8.99 11.15
C LYS A 75 6.52 -9.84 12.18
N ARG A 76 7.22 -10.89 11.72
CA ARG A 76 8.05 -11.79 12.53
C ARG A 76 9.44 -11.24 12.85
N GLY A 77 9.88 -10.18 12.18
CA GLY A 77 11.24 -9.64 12.30
C GLY A 77 12.31 -10.54 11.67
N THR A 78 11.92 -11.48 10.80
CA THR A 78 12.84 -12.42 10.12
C THR A 78 13.20 -11.96 8.72
N ASP A 79 12.72 -10.79 8.29
CA ASP A 79 13.06 -10.20 6.99
C ASP A 79 14.57 -9.95 6.84
N LYS A 80 15.26 -9.58 7.92
CA LYS A 80 16.73 -9.35 7.92
C LYS A 80 17.56 -10.62 7.76
N THR A 81 17.01 -11.79 8.08
CA THR A 81 17.72 -13.09 7.99
C THR A 81 17.28 -13.91 6.79
N SER A 82 16.23 -13.48 6.09
CA SER A 82 15.73 -14.10 4.86
C SER A 82 16.75 -13.90 3.73
N LYS A 83 17.13 -15.01 3.09
CA LYS A 83 18.15 -15.05 2.03
C LYS A 83 17.75 -14.21 0.82
N PHE A 84 16.45 -14.12 0.54
CA PHE A 84 15.96 -13.52 -0.69
C PHE A 84 15.28 -12.16 -0.48
N PHE A 85 15.16 -11.67 0.75
CA PHE A 85 14.41 -10.45 1.05
C PHE A 85 15.02 -9.21 0.40
N GLU A 86 16.32 -9.00 0.56
CA GLU A 86 17.04 -7.86 -0.03
C GLU A 86 16.94 -7.90 -1.56
N GLY A 87 17.20 -9.06 -2.16
CA GLY A 87 17.06 -9.25 -3.61
C GLY A 87 15.63 -9.03 -4.11
N PHE A 88 14.62 -9.39 -3.31
CA PHE A 88 13.23 -9.07 -3.63
C PHE A 88 12.97 -7.57 -3.60
N LEU A 89 13.44 -6.84 -2.59
CA LEU A 89 13.27 -5.39 -2.50
C LEU A 89 13.91 -4.69 -3.71
N GLU A 90 15.17 -4.99 -4.02
CA GLU A 90 15.94 -4.34 -5.07
C GLU A 90 15.49 -4.72 -6.48
N LYS A 91 15.41 -6.02 -6.75
CA LYS A 91 15.26 -6.55 -8.13
C LYS A 91 13.81 -6.92 -8.47
N GLY A 92 12.95 -7.00 -7.46
CA GLY A 92 11.54 -7.31 -7.61
C GLY A 92 10.66 -6.09 -7.40
N LEU A 93 10.52 -5.70 -6.13
CA LEU A 93 9.55 -4.70 -5.69
C LEU A 93 9.87 -3.30 -6.24
N GLU A 94 11.09 -2.82 -6.08
CA GLU A 94 11.49 -1.51 -6.58
C GLU A 94 11.35 -1.42 -8.10
N VAL A 95 11.86 -2.41 -8.83
CA VAL A 95 11.77 -2.47 -10.30
C VAL A 95 10.30 -2.53 -10.76
N ALA A 96 9.45 -3.30 -10.08
CA ALA A 96 8.04 -3.37 -10.41
C ALA A 96 7.36 -2.02 -10.25
N PHE A 97 7.57 -1.34 -9.11
CA PHE A 97 7.00 -0.01 -8.87
C PHE A 97 7.58 1.04 -9.82
N ASP A 98 8.88 1.01 -10.09
CA ASP A 98 9.51 1.92 -11.03
C ASP A 98 8.87 1.80 -12.43
N LYS A 99 8.72 0.58 -12.95
CA LYS A 99 8.07 0.34 -14.23
C LYS A 99 6.61 0.75 -14.23
N LEU A 100 5.86 0.40 -13.20
CA LEU A 100 4.43 0.76 -13.09
C LEU A 100 4.22 2.27 -13.09
N MET A 101 5.01 3.00 -12.31
CA MET A 101 4.81 4.43 -12.07
C MET A 101 5.28 5.28 -13.27
N ASN A 102 6.28 4.78 -14.01
CA ASN A 102 6.86 5.45 -15.17
C ASN A 102 6.29 4.97 -16.52
N ASP A 103 5.30 4.07 -16.55
CA ASP A 103 4.68 3.63 -17.80
C ASP A 103 3.76 4.72 -18.39
N GLU A 104 4.13 5.25 -19.56
CA GLU A 104 3.37 6.30 -20.25
C GLU A 104 2.03 5.82 -20.80
N ALA A 105 1.87 4.52 -21.07
CA ALA A 105 0.61 3.93 -21.55
C ALA A 105 -0.41 3.76 -20.43
N MET A 106 0.00 3.96 -19.17
CA MET A 106 -0.84 3.70 -18.01
C MET A 106 -2.11 4.54 -17.96
N LYS A 107 -2.11 5.75 -18.50
CA LYS A 107 -3.29 6.62 -18.60
C LYS A 107 -4.42 6.00 -19.44
N ASP A 108 -4.07 5.07 -20.33
CA ASP A 108 -4.97 4.40 -21.26
C ASP A 108 -5.31 2.98 -20.79
N TRP A 109 -4.84 2.57 -19.61
CA TRP A 109 -5.13 1.25 -19.05
C TRP A 109 -6.57 1.18 -18.52
N LYS A 110 -7.09 -0.04 -18.50
CA LYS A 110 -8.44 -0.29 -17.96
C LYS A 110 -8.49 0.03 -16.47
N ILE A 111 -9.62 0.53 -16.00
CA ILE A 111 -9.83 0.92 -14.58
C ILE A 111 -9.53 -0.23 -13.60
N GLU A 112 -9.78 -1.47 -14.00
CA GLU A 112 -9.46 -2.65 -13.20
C GLU A 112 -7.95 -2.78 -12.93
N ILE A 113 -7.09 -2.39 -13.89
CA ILE A 113 -5.64 -2.43 -13.72
C ILE A 113 -5.21 -1.39 -12.68
N HIS A 114 -5.79 -0.19 -12.72
CA HIS A 114 -5.54 0.84 -11.70
C HIS A 114 -5.96 0.37 -10.30
N ARG A 115 -7.09 -0.34 -10.17
CA ARG A 115 -7.51 -0.95 -8.91
C ARG A 115 -6.45 -1.92 -8.39
N PHE A 116 -5.88 -2.76 -9.25
CA PHE A 116 -4.84 -3.70 -8.85
C PHE A 116 -3.54 -3.01 -8.45
N ILE A 117 -3.17 -1.91 -9.10
CA ILE A 117 -2.01 -1.10 -8.71
C ILE A 117 -2.24 -0.48 -7.33
N TRP A 118 -3.45 0.02 -7.06
CA TRP A 118 -3.81 0.53 -5.74
C TRP A 118 -3.71 -0.54 -4.64
N LEU A 119 -4.11 -1.78 -4.94
CA LEU A 119 -3.95 -2.90 -4.00
C LEU A 119 -2.48 -3.24 -3.74
N SER A 120 -1.61 -3.20 -4.75
CA SER A 120 -0.16 -3.34 -4.57
C SER A 120 0.42 -2.20 -3.73
N VAL A 121 -0.02 -0.96 -3.96
CA VAL A 121 0.34 0.19 -3.13
C VAL A 121 -0.08 -0.01 -1.67
N ALA A 122 -1.31 -0.45 -1.42
CA ALA A 122 -1.80 -0.71 -0.07
C ALA A 122 -0.95 -1.77 0.65
N ARG A 123 -0.57 -2.85 -0.05
CA ARG A 123 0.35 -3.87 0.50
C ARG A 123 1.73 -3.31 0.79
N PHE A 124 2.27 -2.46 -0.07
CA PHE A 124 3.54 -1.78 0.18
C PHE A 124 3.46 -0.92 1.45
N LEU A 125 2.37 -0.15 1.63
CA LEU A 125 2.18 0.66 2.84
C LEU A 125 2.06 -0.21 4.11
N ILE A 126 1.48 -1.41 4.01
CA ILE A 126 1.51 -2.38 5.11
C ILE A 126 2.94 -2.84 5.41
N MET A 127 3.73 -3.22 4.39
CA MET A 127 5.14 -3.57 4.59
C MET A 127 5.92 -2.42 5.26
N PHE A 128 5.74 -1.19 4.77
CA PHE A 128 6.40 0.00 5.28
C PHE A 128 6.04 0.29 6.74
N THR A 129 4.74 0.25 7.07
CA THR A 129 4.27 0.50 8.45
C THR A 129 4.69 -0.60 9.42
N GLU A 130 4.68 -1.87 9.01
CA GLU A 130 5.23 -2.96 9.81
C GLU A 130 6.74 -2.81 10.01
N LYS A 131 7.47 -2.30 9.02
CA LYS A 131 8.90 -2.02 9.17
C LYS A 131 9.15 -0.86 10.15
N MET A 132 8.35 0.22 10.06
CA MET A 132 8.37 1.33 11.02
C MET A 132 8.09 0.87 12.46
N ARG A 133 7.24 -0.14 12.63
CA ARG A 133 6.96 -0.72 13.95
C ARG A 133 8.19 -1.39 14.56
N GLN A 134 9.13 -1.86 13.75
CA GLN A 134 10.39 -2.45 14.22
C GLN A 134 11.45 -1.39 14.56
N THR A 135 11.53 -0.31 13.78
CA THR A 135 12.56 0.74 13.93
C THR A 135 12.08 2.09 13.40
N LEU A 136 12.44 3.16 14.10
CA LEU A 136 12.23 4.55 13.68
C LEU A 136 13.51 5.20 13.13
N VAL A 137 14.62 4.45 13.08
CA VAL A 137 15.90 4.91 12.53
C VAL A 137 15.84 4.78 11.01
N ALA A 138 16.01 5.89 10.29
CA ALA A 138 15.79 5.93 8.85
C ALA A 138 16.81 5.07 8.08
N GLU A 139 18.02 4.95 8.62
CA GLU A 139 19.14 4.18 8.08
C GLU A 139 18.91 2.66 8.16
N ASP A 140 18.01 2.20 9.04
CA ASP A 140 17.65 0.79 9.14
C ASP A 140 16.67 0.35 8.04
N PHE A 141 16.12 1.29 7.27
CA PHE A 141 15.27 0.99 6.13
C PHE A 141 16.12 0.77 4.90
N HIS A 142 15.82 -0.33 4.21
CA HIS A 142 16.35 -0.55 2.87
C HIS A 142 15.94 0.60 1.94
N HIS A 143 16.87 1.09 1.10
CA HIS A 143 16.66 2.25 0.23
C HIS A 143 15.39 2.15 -0.63
N SER A 144 15.07 0.95 -1.10
CA SER A 144 13.86 0.68 -1.89
C SER A 144 12.56 1.13 -1.21
N TYR A 145 12.46 1.08 0.12
CA TYR A 145 11.28 1.59 0.82
C TYR A 145 11.09 3.09 0.58
N TRP A 146 12.15 3.88 0.73
CA TRP A 146 12.10 5.32 0.53
C TRP A 146 11.79 5.68 -0.92
N LYS A 147 12.42 4.98 -1.86
CA LYS A 147 12.21 5.21 -3.30
C LYS A 147 10.78 4.88 -3.72
N ILE A 148 10.24 3.74 -3.29
CA ILE A 148 8.85 3.38 -3.56
C ILE A 148 7.91 4.37 -2.88
N LEU A 149 8.14 4.73 -1.61
CA LEU A 149 7.33 5.72 -0.90
C LEU A 149 7.29 7.05 -1.65
N GLN A 150 8.41 7.52 -2.19
CA GLN A 150 8.45 8.70 -3.05
C GLN A 150 7.58 8.53 -4.29
N TYR A 151 7.62 7.38 -4.98
CA TYR A 151 6.73 7.13 -6.11
C TYR A 151 5.25 7.15 -5.72
N VAL A 152 4.88 6.63 -4.56
CA VAL A 152 3.48 6.56 -4.15
C VAL A 152 2.95 7.89 -3.64
N MET A 153 3.78 8.64 -2.91
CA MET A 153 3.36 9.82 -2.14
C MET A 153 3.65 11.15 -2.84
N SER A 154 4.51 11.17 -3.87
CA SER A 154 4.79 12.40 -4.61
C SER A 154 3.51 12.99 -5.21
N SER A 155 3.31 14.29 -5.10
CA SER A 155 2.18 15.01 -5.70
C SER A 155 2.15 14.92 -7.24
N ASN A 156 3.32 14.64 -7.83
CA ASN A 156 3.48 14.39 -9.26
C ASN A 156 3.27 12.91 -9.63
N SER A 157 3.06 12.04 -8.64
CA SER A 157 2.73 10.65 -8.90
C SER A 157 1.41 10.57 -9.66
N ARG A 158 1.39 9.75 -10.70
CA ARG A 158 0.16 9.40 -11.43
C ARG A 158 -0.86 8.68 -10.52
N TYR A 159 -0.42 8.18 -9.36
CA TYR A 159 -1.23 7.62 -8.27
C TYR A 159 -1.17 8.44 -6.98
N ALA A 160 -0.60 9.65 -7.02
CA ALA A 160 -0.77 10.60 -5.93
C ALA A 160 -2.24 10.52 -5.56
N LEU A 161 -2.54 10.37 -4.26
CA LEU A 161 -3.90 10.40 -3.74
C LEU A 161 -4.52 11.76 -4.10
N LYS A 162 -4.88 11.95 -5.37
CA LYS A 162 -5.99 12.76 -5.81
C LYS A 162 -7.16 11.98 -5.29
N LEU A 163 -7.37 12.07 -3.97
CA LEU A 163 -8.58 11.66 -3.30
C LEU A 163 -9.68 12.11 -4.25
N PRO A 164 -10.39 11.16 -4.88
CA PRO A 164 -11.40 11.54 -5.82
C PRO A 164 -12.33 12.44 -5.02
N SER A 165 -12.61 13.64 -5.54
CA SER A 165 -13.68 14.50 -5.04
C SER A 165 -15.01 13.75 -4.86
N PHE A 166 -15.13 12.54 -5.42
CA PHE A 166 -16.19 11.56 -5.18
C PHE A 166 -16.33 11.05 -3.73
N LEU A 167 -15.30 11.07 -2.88
CA LEU A 167 -15.46 10.66 -1.47
C LEU A 167 -16.12 11.74 -0.60
N PHE A 168 -16.00 13.02 -0.97
CA PHE A 168 -16.62 14.14 -0.24
C PHE A 168 -17.93 14.64 -0.85
N SER A 169 -18.25 14.27 -2.09
CA SER A 169 -19.53 14.66 -2.71
C SER A 169 -20.76 14.00 -2.07
N SER A 170 -20.58 12.93 -1.28
CA SER A 170 -21.67 12.31 -0.50
C SER A 170 -21.92 12.97 0.86
N VAL A 171 -21.09 13.94 1.28
CA VAL A 171 -21.39 14.77 2.45
C VAL A 171 -22.22 15.96 1.98
N LYS A 172 -23.54 15.82 2.04
CA LYS A 172 -24.45 16.96 1.91
C LYS A 172 -24.19 17.92 3.07
N TYR A 173 -23.38 18.95 2.83
CA TYR A 173 -23.36 20.11 3.70
C TYR A 173 -24.74 20.76 3.63
N ASN A 174 -25.53 20.61 4.69
CA ASN A 174 -26.77 21.33 4.86
C ASN A 174 -26.42 22.79 5.18
N ASN A 175 -26.12 23.55 4.13
CA ASN A 175 -25.71 24.93 4.23
C ASN A 175 -26.95 25.79 4.50
N LYS A 176 -27.36 25.91 5.76
CA LYS A 176 -28.24 27.00 6.20
C LYS A 176 -27.41 28.28 6.26
N ASN A 177 -27.28 28.94 5.12
CA ASN A 177 -26.85 30.34 5.03
C ASN A 177 -28.10 31.26 5.15
N PRO A 178 -27.96 32.59 5.24
CA PRO A 178 -27.08 33.39 6.11
C PRO A 178 -27.82 34.65 6.63
N SER A 179 -27.70 35.06 7.90
CA SER A 179 -28.07 36.45 8.26
C SER A 179 -27.64 36.87 9.65
N THR A 180 -27.12 38.10 9.67
CA THR A 180 -26.85 39.00 10.80
C THR A 180 -25.76 38.60 11.78
N LEU A 181 -24.63 39.30 11.69
CA LEU A 181 -24.25 40.31 12.68
C LEU A 181 -23.22 41.26 12.06
N SER A 182 -23.63 42.52 11.92
CA SER A 182 -22.79 43.69 11.66
C SER A 182 -22.00 44.07 12.92
N PHE A 183 -20.84 44.71 12.74
CA PHE A 183 -20.25 45.56 13.79
C PHE A 183 -21.09 46.82 13.97
#